data_AF-K2E177-F1
#
_entry.id   AF-K2E177-F1
#
_cell.length_a   1.000
_cell.length_b   1.000
_cell.length_c   1.000
_cell.angle_alpha   90.00
_cell.angle_beta   90.00
_cell.angle_gamma   90.00
#
_symmetry.space_group_name_H-M   'P 1'
#
loop_
_entity.id
_entity.type
_entity.pdbx_description
1 polymer ?
#
loop_
_entity_poly.entity_id
_entity_poly.type
_entity_poly.pdbx_seq_one_letter_code
_entity_poly.pdbx_strand_id
1 'polypeptide(L)'
;MKQGYVYIMTNEYNTTFYIGVTNDLIRRVYEHKNKLVDGFSKTYNLNKLVYFEQFDNIIDAIEREKKLKNWHRNWKLNLIKEFNPKNNDLYDTILGCHLDLDCHSELVSESHDLATLK
;
A
#
# COMPACT_ATOMS: atom_id res chain seq x y z
N MET A 1 -12.77 17.01 10.54
CA MET A 1 -11.50 16.97 9.78
C MET A 1 -11.36 15.59 9.17
N LYS A 2 -10.75 15.46 7.99
CA LYS A 2 -10.57 14.15 7.35
C LYS A 2 -9.18 13.59 7.73
N GLN A 3 -9.17 12.36 8.23
CA GLN A 3 -7.94 11.63 8.52
C GLN A 3 -7.11 11.46 7.23
N GLY A 4 -5.79 11.42 7.40
CA GLY A 4 -4.83 11.25 6.33
C GLY A 4 -3.75 10.25 6.70
N TYR A 5 -3.16 9.63 5.68
CA TYR A 5 -2.07 8.68 5.82
C TYR A 5 -0.89 9.16 5.01
N VAL A 6 0.30 9.04 5.59
CA VAL A 6 1.56 9.07 4.86
C VAL A 6 2.05 7.66 4.71
N TYR A 7 2.60 7.29 3.55
CA TYR A 7 3.09 5.95 3.33
C TYR A 7 4.37 5.93 2.52
N ILE A 8 5.18 4.89 2.73
CA ILE A 8 6.36 4.58 1.92
C ILE A 8 6.19 3.20 1.31
N MET A 9 6.20 3.17 -0.02
CA MET A 9 6.29 1.95 -0.80
C MET A 9 7.68 1.80 -1.41
N THR A 10 8.08 0.56 -1.63
CA THR A 10 9.35 0.24 -2.24
C THR A 10 9.24 -0.98 -3.16
N ASN A 11 10.31 -1.25 -3.90
CA ASN A 11 10.44 -2.46 -4.68
C ASN A 11 11.09 -3.56 -3.83
N GLU A 12 11.12 -4.78 -4.35
CA GLU A 12 11.65 -5.95 -3.65
C GLU A 12 13.09 -5.76 -3.12
N TYR A 13 13.92 -5.02 -3.87
CA TYR A 13 15.31 -4.74 -3.52
C TYR A 13 15.52 -3.51 -2.62
N ASN A 14 14.43 -2.87 -2.18
CA ASN A 14 14.44 -1.62 -1.39
C ASN A 14 15.25 -0.48 -2.04
N THR A 15 15.44 -0.46 -3.36
CA THR A 15 16.30 0.52 -4.04
C THR A 15 15.58 1.84 -4.29
N THR A 16 14.27 1.80 -4.55
CA THR A 16 13.47 3.00 -4.83
C THR A 16 12.41 3.17 -3.77
N PHE A 17 12.29 4.40 -3.24
CA PHE A 17 11.21 4.75 -2.30
C PHE A 17 10.22 5.66 -2.98
N TYR A 18 8.94 5.31 -2.87
CA TYR A 18 7.83 6.15 -3.23
C TYR A 18 7.12 6.58 -1.95
N ILE A 19 6.94 7.90 -1.80
CA ILE A 19 6.35 8.51 -0.63
C ILE A 19 5.11 9.27 -1.09
N GLY A 20 3.97 8.95 -0.50
CA GLY A 20 2.68 9.53 -0.88
C GLY A 20 1.80 9.81 0.33
N VAL A 21 0.73 10.56 0.05
CA VAL A 21 -0.37 10.82 0.99
C VAL A 21 -1.67 10.35 0.40
N THR A 22 -2.54 9.78 1.23
CA THR A 22 -3.89 9.36 0.86
C THR A 22 -4.83 9.45 2.05
N ASN A 23 -6.13 9.56 1.81
CA ASN A 23 -7.16 9.37 2.84
C ASN A 23 -7.61 7.90 2.94
N ASP A 24 -7.20 7.06 2.00
CA ASP A 24 -7.53 5.64 1.92
C ASP A 24 -6.25 4.88 1.54
N LEU A 25 -5.61 4.30 2.56
CA LEU A 25 -4.33 3.60 2.42
C LEU A 25 -4.49 2.26 1.70
N ILE A 26 -5.52 1.49 2.06
CA ILE A 26 -5.75 0.15 1.51
C ILE A 26 -5.99 0.24 0.01
N ARG A 27 -6.94 1.08 -0.42
CA ARG A 27 -7.23 1.25 -1.84
C ARG A 27 -6.01 1.70 -2.62
N ARG A 28 -5.25 2.67 -2.09
CA ARG A 28 -4.09 3.21 -2.81
C ARG A 28 -2.95 2.20 -2.94
N VAL A 29 -2.69 1.40 -1.91
CA VAL A 29 -1.69 0.34 -1.99
C VAL A 29 -2.15 -0.77 -2.94
N TYR A 30 -3.44 -1.13 -2.92
CA TYR A 30 -4.03 -2.05 -3.90
C TYR A 30 -3.84 -1.57 -5.34
N GLU A 31 -4.15 -0.31 -5.63
CA GLU A 31 -3.97 0.31 -6.95
C GLU A 31 -2.51 0.23 -7.44
N HIS A 32 -1.54 0.51 -6.56
CA HIS A 32 -0.12 0.40 -6.89
C HIS A 32 0.34 -1.04 -7.09
N LYS A 33 -0.05 -1.97 -6.21
CA LYS A 33 0.30 -3.41 -6.30
C LYS A 33 -0.23 -4.04 -7.59
N ASN A 34 -1.46 -3.70 -7.96
CA ASN A 34 -2.12 -4.21 -9.17
C ASN A 34 -1.82 -3.38 -10.43
N LYS A 35 -0.97 -2.36 -10.33
CA LYS A 35 -0.56 -1.50 -11.47
C LYS A 35 -1.75 -0.89 -12.22
N LEU A 36 -2.83 -0.60 -11.48
CA LEU A 36 -4.09 -0.08 -12.03
C LEU A 36 -3.99 1.39 -12.42
N VAL A 37 -2.97 2.09 -11.90
CA VAL A 37 -2.64 3.46 -12.30
C VAL A 37 -1.43 3.41 -13.23
N ASP A 38 -1.64 3.77 -14.49
CA ASP A 38 -0.54 3.95 -15.45
C ASP A 38 0.40 5.07 -14.96
N GLY A 39 1.70 4.77 -14.84
CA GLY A 39 2.71 5.73 -14.36
C GLY A 39 3.89 5.12 -13.60
N PHE A 40 4.53 5.93 -12.75
CA PHE A 40 5.80 5.64 -12.05
C PHE A 40 5.81 4.31 -11.27
N SER A 41 4.70 3.93 -10.63
CA SER A 41 4.60 2.65 -9.88
C SER A 41 4.67 1.42 -10.77
N LYS A 42 4.21 1.52 -12.03
CA LYS A 42 4.28 0.43 -13.02
C LYS A 42 5.71 0.21 -13.52
N THR A 43 6.47 1.30 -13.70
CA THR A 43 7.85 1.27 -14.18
C THR A 43 8.84 0.73 -13.15
N TYR A 44 8.64 1.03 -11.86
CA TYR A 44 9.59 0.64 -10.80
C TYR A 44 9.16 -0.56 -9.96
N ASN A 45 8.05 -1.22 -10.32
CA ASN A 45 7.52 -2.41 -9.65
C ASN A 45 7.39 -2.21 -8.13
N LEU A 46 6.83 -1.06 -7.73
CA LEU A 46 6.67 -0.67 -6.34
C LEU A 46 5.46 -1.43 -5.75
N ASN A 47 5.71 -2.58 -5.17
CA ASN A 47 4.68 -3.53 -4.76
C ASN A 47 4.66 -3.81 -3.25
N LYS A 48 5.56 -3.18 -2.47
CA LYS A 48 5.73 -3.48 -1.05
C LYS A 48 5.48 -2.24 -0.20
N LEU A 49 4.50 -2.32 0.71
CA LEU A 49 4.27 -1.28 1.72
C LEU A 49 5.19 -1.55 2.91
N VAL A 50 6.14 -0.65 3.17
CA VAL A 50 7.14 -0.85 4.25
C VAL A 50 6.96 0.06 5.44
N TYR A 51 6.18 1.14 5.28
CA TYR A 51 5.93 2.12 6.33
C TYR A 51 4.64 2.90 6.07
N PHE A 52 3.92 3.24 7.14
CA PHE A 52 2.84 4.22 7.10
C PHE A 52 2.66 4.92 8.44
N GLU A 53 2.11 6.14 8.41
CA GLU A 53 1.71 6.93 9.58
C GLU A 53 0.28 7.42 9.37
N GLN A 54 -0.56 7.34 10.40
CA GLN A 54 -1.92 7.89 10.40
C GLN A 54 -1.93 9.25 11.11
N PHE A 55 -2.69 10.18 10.55
CA PHE A 55 -2.89 11.53 11.08
C PHE A 55 -4.39 11.84 11.16
N ASP A 56 -4.79 12.57 12.20
CA ASP A 56 -6.18 13.04 12.36
C ASP A 56 -6.58 14.08 11.31
N ASN A 57 -5.57 14.73 10.71
CA ASN A 57 -5.73 15.76 9.70
C ASN A 57 -4.83 15.49 8.49
N ILE A 58 -5.41 15.57 7.30
CA ILE A 58 -4.68 15.46 6.02
C ILE A 58 -3.58 16.51 5.86
N ILE A 59 -3.72 17.69 6.47
CA ILE A 59 -2.70 18.75 6.41
C ILE A 59 -1.39 18.26 7.08
N ASP A 60 -1.49 17.65 8.26
CA ASP A 60 -0.33 17.13 8.99
C ASP A 60 0.35 16.00 8.20
N ALA A 61 -0.45 15.14 7.56
CA ALA A 61 0.07 14.13 6.65
C ALA A 61 0.85 14.74 5.46
N ILE A 62 0.32 15.80 4.84
CA ILE A 62 1.00 16.51 3.74
C ILE A 62 2.31 17.13 4.21
N GLU A 63 2.34 17.76 5.39
CA GLU A 63 3.57 18.32 5.95
C GLU A 63 4.62 17.25 6.24
N ARG A 64 4.18 16.12 6.80
CA ARG A 64 5.05 14.97 7.07
C ARG A 64 5.61 14.38 5.77
N GLU A 65 4.80 14.26 4.73
CA GLU A 65 5.24 13.81 3.41
C GLU A 65 6.34 14.71 2.83
N LYS A 66 6.17 16.03 2.90
CA LYS A 66 7.19 17.00 2.47
C LYS A 66 8.50 16.82 3.23
N LYS A 67 8.42 16.67 4.56
CA LYS A 67 9.61 16.39 5.41
C LYS A 67 10.30 15.10 4.97
N LEU A 68 9.54 14.01 4.81
CA LEU A 68 10.07 12.72 4.39
C LEU A 68 10.70 12.79 2.99
N LYS A 69 10.08 13.45 2.02
CA LYS A 69 10.65 13.60 0.67
C LYS A 69 12.05 14.23 0.71
N ASN A 70 12.23 15.26 1.55
CA ASN A 70 13.50 15.96 1.75
C ASN A 70 14.55 15.22 2.59
N TRP A 71 14.20 14.11 3.25
CA TRP A 71 15.17 13.36 4.05
C TRP A 71 16.20 12.62 3.19
N HIS A 72 17.41 12.52 3.73
CA HIS A 72 18.43 11.62 3.21
C HIS A 72 17.95 10.17 3.24
N ARG A 73 18.44 9.37 2.28
CA ARG A 73 18.08 7.95 2.14
C ARG A 73 18.31 7.16 3.43
N ASN A 74 19.42 7.38 4.12
CA ASN A 74 19.76 6.64 5.34
C ASN A 74 18.76 6.91 6.48
N TRP A 75 18.23 8.13 6.57
CA TRP A 75 17.24 8.46 7.60
C TRP A 75 15.90 7.77 7.33
N LYS A 76 15.49 7.70 6.06
CA LYS A 76 14.32 6.91 5.64
C LYS A 76 14.50 5.43 5.98
N LEU A 77 15.68 4.86 5.69
CA LEU A 77 15.99 3.48 6.02
C LEU A 77 15.95 3.21 7.52
N ASN A 78 16.49 4.11 8.34
CA ASN A 78 16.44 3.99 9.80
C ASN A 78 15.00 4.05 10.31
N LEU A 79 14.20 5.00 9.82
CA LEU A 79 12.78 5.10 10.15
C LEU A 79 12.02 3.81 9.82
N ILE A 80 12.25 3.27 8.62
CA ILE A 80 11.62 2.00 8.19
C ILE A 80 12.11 0.85 9.08
N LYS A 81 13.40 0.78 9.41
CA LYS A 81 13.95 -0.27 10.28
C LYS A 81 13.39 -0.21 11.70
N GLU A 82 13.20 0.98 12.26
CA GLU A 82 12.64 1.15 13.59
C GLU A 82 11.17 0.71 13.64
N PHE A 83 10.41 1.04 12.60
CA PHE A 83 8.98 0.71 12.52
C PHE A 83 8.69 -0.72 12.06
N ASN A 84 9.46 -1.22 11.09
CA ASN A 84 9.31 -2.51 10.45
C ASN A 84 10.69 -3.21 10.35
N PRO A 85 11.24 -3.72 11.47
CA PRO A 85 12.59 -4.30 11.51
C PRO A 85 12.78 -5.49 10.57
N LYS A 86 11.71 -6.25 10.35
CA LYS A 86 11.70 -7.42 9.45
C LYS A 86 11.55 -7.03 7.98
N ASN A 87 11.31 -5.76 7.68
CA ASN A 87 10.97 -5.25 6.35
C ASN A 87 9.89 -6.12 5.68
N ASN A 88 8.82 -6.45 6.40
CA ASN A 88 7.69 -7.19 5.83
C ASN A 88 6.85 -6.27 4.95
N ASP A 89 6.08 -6.84 4.01
CA ASP A 89 4.98 -6.08 3.39
C ASP A 89 3.88 -5.91 4.45
N LEU A 90 3.56 -4.66 4.76
CA LEU A 90 2.57 -4.32 5.77
C LEU A 90 1.14 -4.35 5.23
N TYR A 91 0.97 -4.55 3.92
CA TYR A 91 -0.35 -4.56 3.29
C TYR A 91 -1.27 -5.63 3.90
N ASP A 92 -0.76 -6.82 4.14
CA ASP A 92 -1.55 -7.92 4.71
C ASP A 92 -1.94 -7.63 6.17
N THR A 93 -1.07 -6.93 6.90
CA THR A 93 -1.35 -6.48 8.27
C THR A 93 -2.50 -5.48 8.32
N ILE A 94 -2.52 -4.49 7.41
CA ILE A 94 -3.57 -3.46 7.39
C ILE A 94 -4.89 -3.96 6.82
N LEU A 95 -4.88 -5.05 6.04
CA LEU A 95 -6.09 -5.75 5.63
C LEU A 95 -6.74 -6.53 6.78
N GLY A 96 -6.05 -6.72 7.90
CA GLY A 96 -6.55 -7.51 9.02
C GLY A 96 -6.47 -9.02 8.77
N CYS A 97 -5.64 -9.49 7.83
CA CYS A 97 -5.47 -10.92 7.52
C CYS A 97 -4.76 -11.73 8.63
N HIS A 98 -4.79 -11.25 9.88
CA HIS A 98 -4.28 -11.99 11.02
C HIS A 98 -5.42 -12.34 11.97
N LEU A 99 -6.29 -13.25 11.54
CA LEU A 99 -7.06 -14.17 12.37
C LEU A 99 -7.46 -15.35 11.46
N ASP A 100 -7.04 -16.55 11.85
CA ASP A 100 -7.49 -17.80 11.24
C ASP A 100 -9.02 -17.83 11.15
N LEU A 101 -9.55 -18.04 9.93
CA LEU A 101 -10.76 -18.82 9.57
C LEU A 101 -11.14 -18.48 8.12
N ASP A 102 -11.11 -19.50 7.26
CA ASP A 102 -11.90 -19.64 6.04
C ASP A 102 -11.96 -18.44 5.07
N CYS A 103 -10.99 -18.38 4.14
CA CYS A 103 -11.21 -17.73 2.83
C CYS A 103 -11.04 -18.77 1.71
N HIS A 104 -11.84 -19.83 1.77
CA HIS A 104 -12.25 -20.59 0.60
C HIS A 104 -13.75 -20.38 0.39
N SER A 105 -14.14 -20.10 -0.85
CA SER A 105 -15.46 -19.65 -1.34
C SER A 105 -15.73 -18.19 -0.97
N GLU A 106 -15.94 -17.26 -1.89
CA GLU A 106 -16.66 -17.32 -3.16
C GLU A 106 -15.99 -16.38 -4.17
N LEU A 107 -15.40 -16.87 -5.26
CA LEU A 107 -15.28 -16.12 -6.52
C LEU A 107 -15.01 -17.07 -7.71
N VAL A 108 -15.62 -18.27 -7.70
CA VAL A 108 -15.71 -19.11 -8.90
C VAL A 108 -17.12 -19.69 -8.98
N SER A 109 -18.04 -18.96 -9.62
CA SER A 109 -19.04 -19.52 -10.55
C SER A 109 -20.09 -18.46 -10.87
N GLU A 110 -19.92 -17.73 -11.97
CA GLU A 110 -21.01 -17.48 -12.93
C GLU A 110 -20.37 -17.35 -14.31
N SER A 111 -19.96 -18.50 -14.85
CA SER A 111 -19.92 -18.70 -16.29
C SER A 111 -20.91 -19.83 -16.62
N HIS A 112 -21.65 -19.63 -17.71
CA HIS A 112 -22.61 -20.54 -18.35
C HIS A 112 -24.05 -20.48 -17.79
N ASP A 113 -24.93 -19.77 -18.48
CA ASP A 113 -25.88 -20.44 -19.38
C ASP A 113 -26.86 -19.44 -20.03
N LEU A 114 -26.63 -19.11 -21.30
CA LEU A 114 -27.71 -18.80 -22.24
C LEU A 114 -27.30 -19.29 -23.63
N ALA A 115 -27.29 -20.61 -23.77
CA ALA A 115 -27.50 -21.27 -25.06
C ALA A 115 -28.55 -22.37 -24.88
N THR A 116 -29.53 -22.35 -25.77
CA THR A 116 -30.52 -23.40 -26.06
C THR A 116 -31.77 -23.44 -25.18
N LEU A 117 -32.85 -22.82 -25.69
CA LEU A 117 -34.19 -23.41 -25.68
C LEU A 117 -34.98 -22.93 -26.92
N LYS A 118 -35.34 -23.94 -27.73
CA LYS A 118 -36.30 -24.06 -28.84
C LYS A 118 -37.11 -22.83 -29.27
#